data_AF-A0A7Y4T9V7-F1
#
_entry.id   AF-A0A7Y4T9V7-F1
#
_cell.length_a   1.000
_cell.length_b   1.000
_cell.length_c   1.000
_cell.angle_alpha   90.00
_cell.angle_beta   90.00
_cell.angle_gamma   90.00
#
_symmetry.space_group_name_H-M   'P 1'
#
loop_
_entity.id
_entity.type
_entity.pdbx_description
1 polymer ?
#
loop_
_entity_poly.entity_id
_entity_poly.type
_entity_poly.pdbx_seq_one_letter_code
_entity_poly.pdbx_strand_id
1 'polypeptide(L)'
;MLGPEGPQLLMFEILGLGEAAPKGPGVFMYARRRAGEWQALYIGESANMADRLAFNEIAADALLSGATDIHVLRLKEDATARRDIVDRLILTNAPALNEDDRTRLSTAVEEPKAKTRAA
;
A
#
# COMPACT_ATOMS: atom_id res chain seq x y z
N MET A 1 20.69 16.19 -10.58
CA MET A 1 20.03 17.09 -9.62
C MET A 1 18.54 17.01 -9.88
N LEU A 2 17.76 16.46 -8.96
CA LEU A 2 16.29 16.48 -9.02
C LEU A 2 15.83 17.82 -8.45
N GLY A 3 15.04 18.56 -9.22
CA GLY A 3 14.46 19.82 -8.76
C GLY A 3 13.47 19.62 -7.60
N PRO A 4 12.89 20.69 -7.06
CA PRO A 4 11.86 20.61 -6.00
C PRO A 4 10.60 19.84 -6.43
N GLU A 5 10.46 19.51 -7.74
CA GLU A 5 9.39 18.67 -8.31
C GLU A 5 9.85 17.28 -8.76
N GLY A 6 11.05 16.84 -8.34
CA GLY A 6 11.43 15.44 -8.49
C GLY A 6 10.49 14.54 -7.69
N PRO A 7 10.29 13.25 -8.08
CA PRO A 7 9.50 12.34 -7.28
C PRO A 7 10.07 12.32 -5.86
N GLN A 8 9.27 12.77 -4.89
CA GLN A 8 9.61 12.58 -3.48
C GLN A 8 9.80 11.09 -3.30
N LEU A 9 11.05 10.68 -3.07
CA LEU A 9 11.36 9.28 -2.84
C LEU A 9 10.58 8.87 -1.59
N LEU A 10 9.61 7.99 -1.76
CA LEU A 10 8.87 7.41 -0.66
C LEU A 10 9.87 6.60 0.16
N MET A 11 10.16 7.08 1.36
CA MET A 11 11.14 6.46 2.24
C MET A 11 10.42 5.52 3.19
N PHE A 12 10.40 4.25 2.83
CA PHE A 12 9.82 3.20 3.65
C PHE A 12 10.80 2.77 4.75
N GLU A 13 10.29 2.70 5.97
CA GLU A 13 10.93 2.02 7.09
C GLU A 13 10.65 0.52 6.96
N ILE A 14 11.69 -0.32 7.05
CA ILE A 14 11.54 -1.77 6.94
C ILE A 14 11.55 -2.35 8.35
N LEU A 15 10.46 -3.01 8.71
CA LEU A 15 10.29 -3.70 9.99
C LEU A 15 10.41 -5.21 9.78
N GLY A 16 11.13 -5.86 10.69
CA GLY A 16 11.08 -7.31 10.83
C GLY A 16 9.74 -7.79 11.38
N LEU A 17 9.39 -9.04 11.11
CA LEU A 17 8.21 -9.66 11.71
C LEU A 17 8.34 -9.73 13.24
N GLY A 18 7.33 -9.22 13.95
CA GLY A 18 7.33 -9.15 15.41
C GLY A 18 7.96 -7.89 15.99
N GLU A 19 8.53 -7.01 15.16
CA GLU A 19 8.94 -5.68 15.60
C GLU A 19 7.74 -4.79 15.89
N ALA A 20 7.92 -3.87 16.84
CA ALA A 20 6.86 -2.94 17.21
C ALA A 20 6.60 -1.93 16.09
N ALA A 21 5.37 -1.90 15.61
CA ALA A 21 4.94 -0.93 14.62
C ALA A 21 4.94 0.51 15.17
N PRO A 22 5.29 1.51 14.34
CA PRO A 22 5.25 2.91 14.77
C PRO A 22 3.80 3.36 15.03
N LYS A 23 3.64 4.34 15.93
CA LYS A 23 2.34 4.98 16.17
C LYS A 23 1.99 6.00 15.09
N GLY A 24 0.71 6.11 14.80
CA GLY A 24 0.15 7.15 13.93
C GLY A 24 -0.20 6.68 12.51
N PRO A 25 -0.67 7.61 11.66
CA PRO A 25 -1.16 7.28 10.34
C PRO A 25 -0.05 6.89 9.35
N GLY A 26 -0.39 6.03 8.40
CA GLY A 26 0.57 5.57 7.41
C GLY A 26 0.03 4.54 6.44
N VAL A 27 0.91 4.14 5.53
CA VAL A 27 0.75 3.03 4.60
C VAL A 27 1.70 1.92 5.02
N PHE A 28 1.26 0.67 4.93
CA PHE A 28 2.11 -0.50 5.06
C PHE A 28 2.04 -1.41 3.85
N MET A 29 3.09 -2.19 3.69
CA MET A 29 3.19 -3.25 2.71
C MET A 29 3.83 -4.48 3.35
N TYR A 30 3.13 -5.62 3.28
CA TYR A 30 3.78 -6.90 3.51
C TYR A 30 4.58 -7.27 2.26
N ALA A 31 5.86 -7.57 2.44
CA ALA A 31 6.77 -7.85 1.34
C ALA A 31 7.59 -9.10 1.62
N ARG A 32 8.08 -9.71 0.53
CA ARG A 32 9.08 -10.78 0.57
C ARG A 32 10.26 -10.45 -0.31
N ARG A 33 11.45 -10.94 0.05
CA ARG A 33 12.60 -10.89 -0.85
C ARG A 33 12.58 -12.06 -1.82
N ARG A 34 12.73 -11.78 -3.12
CA ARG A 34 12.92 -12.79 -4.16
C ARG A 34 14.01 -12.32 -5.12
N ALA A 35 15.06 -13.12 -5.29
CA ALA A 35 16.17 -12.82 -6.20
C ALA A 35 16.82 -11.42 -6.00
N GLY A 36 16.88 -10.93 -4.76
CA GLY A 36 17.44 -9.61 -4.44
C GLY A 36 16.45 -8.45 -4.59
N GLU A 37 15.23 -8.71 -5.04
CA GLU A 37 14.17 -7.72 -5.19
C GLU A 37 13.07 -7.89 -4.14
N TRP A 38 12.38 -6.80 -3.85
CA TRP A 38 11.21 -6.81 -2.99
C TRP A 38 9.95 -7.04 -3.81
N GLN A 39 9.15 -8.00 -3.38
CA GLN A 39 7.83 -8.24 -3.95
C GLN A 39 6.75 -7.93 -2.92
N ALA A 40 5.85 -7.00 -3.26
CA ALA A 40 4.67 -6.69 -2.47
C ALA A 40 3.68 -7.87 -2.49
N LEU A 41 3.17 -8.24 -1.33
CA LEU A 41 2.15 -9.28 -1.17
C LEU A 41 0.79 -8.69 -0.80
N TYR A 42 0.80 -7.65 0.02
CA TYR A 42 -0.37 -6.86 0.41
C TYR A 42 0.04 -5.41 0.68
N ILE A 43 -0.83 -4.46 0.39
CA ILE A 43 -0.67 -3.03 0.66
C ILE A 43 -1.96 -2.51 1.31
N GLY A 44 -1.81 -1.69 2.36
CA GLY A 44 -2.94 -1.05 3.04
C GLY A 44 -2.55 0.23 3.76
N GLU A 45 -3.54 0.93 4.31
CA GLU A 45 -3.33 2.11 5.15
C GLU A 45 -4.00 1.96 6.51
N SER A 46 -3.61 2.83 7.44
CA SER A 46 -4.29 2.99 8.72
C SER A 46 -4.15 4.41 9.25
N ALA A 47 -5.13 4.84 10.05
CA ALA A 47 -5.01 6.01 10.92
C ALA A 47 -4.07 5.75 12.12
N ASN A 48 -3.90 4.48 12.50
CA ASN A 48 -2.94 4.03 13.51
C ASN A 48 -2.30 2.70 13.12
N MET A 49 -1.02 2.76 12.75
CA MET A 49 -0.24 1.62 12.33
C MET A 49 0.05 0.63 13.47
N ALA A 50 0.21 1.11 14.70
CA ALA A 50 0.45 0.26 15.86
C ALA A 50 -0.74 -0.68 16.11
N ASP A 51 -1.97 -0.14 16.05
CA ASP A 51 -3.19 -0.92 16.25
C ASP A 51 -3.42 -1.88 15.07
N ARG A 52 -3.26 -1.37 13.84
CA ARG A 52 -3.51 -2.15 12.62
C ARG A 52 -2.54 -3.29 12.43
N LEU A 53 -1.25 -3.13 12.77
CA LEU A 53 -0.25 -4.19 12.62
C LEU A 53 -0.24 -5.16 13.81
N ALA A 54 -0.80 -4.78 14.96
CA ALA A 54 -0.99 -5.70 16.09
C ALA A 54 -2.14 -6.69 15.87
N PHE A 55 -3.24 -6.24 15.24
CA PHE A 55 -4.42 -7.05 14.97
C PHE A 55 -4.80 -6.97 13.49
N ASN A 56 -4.21 -7.84 12.68
CA ASN A 56 -4.48 -7.85 11.24
C ASN A 56 -4.80 -9.25 10.74
N GLU A 57 -6.02 -9.45 10.27
CA GLU A 57 -6.46 -10.71 9.66
C GLU A 57 -5.60 -11.05 8.43
N ILE A 58 -5.16 -10.04 7.67
CA ILE A 58 -4.32 -10.26 6.47
C ILE A 58 -2.89 -10.66 6.80
N ALA A 59 -2.44 -10.49 8.05
CA ALA A 59 -1.07 -10.84 8.43
C ALA A 59 -0.83 -12.34 8.27
N ALA A 60 -1.82 -13.17 8.64
CA ALA A 60 -1.71 -14.61 8.52
C ALA A 60 -1.52 -15.03 7.05
N ASP A 61 -2.35 -14.50 6.15
CA ASP A 61 -2.28 -14.80 4.72
C ASP A 61 -0.98 -14.27 4.07
N ALA A 62 -0.53 -13.09 4.47
CA ALA A 62 0.74 -12.52 4.03
C ALA A 62 1.93 -13.40 4.46
N LEU A 63 1.94 -13.85 5.71
CA LEU A 63 2.97 -14.76 6.23
C LEU A 63 2.97 -16.11 5.51
N LEU A 64 1.78 -16.71 5.29
CA LEU A 64 1.65 -17.95 4.51
C LEU A 64 2.10 -17.78 3.06
N SER A 65 1.94 -16.57 2.50
CA SER A 65 2.44 -16.19 1.18
C SER A 65 3.96 -15.88 1.14
N GLY A 66 4.62 -15.98 2.30
CA GLY A 66 6.05 -15.83 2.47
C GLY A 66 6.53 -14.41 2.77
N ALA A 67 5.67 -13.54 3.32
CA ALA A 67 6.10 -12.23 3.80
C ALA A 67 7.21 -12.39 4.84
N THR A 68 8.29 -11.63 4.67
CA THR A 68 9.44 -11.60 5.60
C THR A 68 9.60 -10.24 6.26
N ASP A 69 9.01 -9.20 5.67
CA ASP A 69 9.22 -7.82 6.07
C ASP A 69 7.94 -7.00 5.91
N ILE A 70 7.83 -5.95 6.72
CA ILE A 70 6.76 -4.97 6.64
C ILE A 70 7.38 -3.63 6.32
N HIS A 71 7.07 -3.08 5.14
CA HIS A 71 7.51 -1.76 4.75
C HIS A 71 6.46 -0.74 5.20
N VAL A 72 6.87 0.25 5.98
CA VAL A 72 5.98 1.27 6.55
C VAL A 72 6.38 2.64 6.04
N LEU A 73 5.41 3.36 5.49
CA LEU A 73 5.51 4.77 5.15
C LEU A 73 4.64 5.57 6.10
N ARG A 74 5.28 6.34 6.98
CA ARG A 74 4.59 7.25 7.90
C ARG A 74 4.09 8.47 7.13
N LEU A 75 2.80 8.74 7.24
CA LEU A 75 2.12 9.81 6.52
C LEU A 75 1.35 10.67 7.51
N LYS A 76 1.40 12.00 7.35
CA LYS A 76 0.63 12.95 8.17
C LYS A 76 -0.65 13.42 7.47
N GLU A 77 -0.82 13.00 6.23
CA GLU A 77 -1.92 13.32 5.34
C GLU A 77 -3.23 12.69 5.83
N ASP A 78 -4.35 13.23 5.35
CA ASP A 78 -5.67 12.71 5.66
C ASP A 78 -5.92 11.32 5.03
N ALA A 79 -7.05 10.71 5.41
CA ALA A 79 -7.39 9.36 4.96
C ALA A 79 -7.57 9.26 3.44
N THR A 80 -8.05 10.31 2.78
CA THR A 80 -8.25 10.31 1.32
C THR A 80 -6.90 10.27 0.61
N ALA A 81 -5.98 11.17 0.98
CA ALA A 81 -4.65 11.20 0.39
C ALA A 81 -3.86 9.91 0.64
N ARG A 82 -3.99 9.29 1.84
CA ARG A 82 -3.39 7.97 2.10
C ARG A 82 -4.00 6.88 1.22
N ARG A 83 -5.32 6.89 1.03
CA ARG A 83 -6.00 5.92 0.16
C ARG A 83 -5.55 6.07 -1.30
N ASP A 84 -5.44 7.29 -1.79
CA ASP A 84 -4.94 7.55 -3.16
C ASP A 84 -3.49 7.06 -3.35
N ILE A 85 -2.68 7.06 -2.30
CA ILE A 85 -1.32 6.46 -2.33
C ILE A 85 -1.42 4.94 -2.39
N VAL A 86 -2.24 4.32 -1.54
CA VAL A 86 -2.46 2.86 -1.54
C VAL A 86 -2.96 2.39 -2.90
N ASP A 87 -3.97 3.05 -3.46
CA ASP A 87 -4.58 2.68 -4.73
C ASP A 87 -3.54 2.69 -5.87
N ARG A 88 -2.70 3.74 -5.93
CA ARG A 88 -1.60 3.82 -6.90
C ARG A 88 -0.55 2.72 -6.69
N LEU A 89 -0.21 2.42 -5.44
CA LEU A 89 0.76 1.36 -5.12
C LEU A 89 0.20 -0.03 -5.45
N ILE A 90 -1.08 -0.29 -5.21
CA ILE A 90 -1.75 -1.54 -5.59
C ILE A 90 -1.74 -1.71 -7.10
N LEU A 91 -2.12 -0.67 -7.86
CA LEU A 91 -2.11 -0.73 -9.33
C LEU A 91 -0.70 -0.94 -9.90
N THR A 92 0.32 -0.32 -9.30
CA THR A 92 1.70 -0.42 -9.78
C THR A 92 2.35 -1.76 -9.46
N ASN A 93 2.14 -2.29 -8.25
CA ASN A 93 2.84 -3.48 -7.77
C ASN A 93 2.02 -4.78 -7.95
N ALA A 94 0.71 -4.66 -8.21
CA ALA A 94 -0.24 -5.76 -8.33
C ALA A 94 -0.07 -6.87 -7.26
N PRO A 95 -0.07 -6.51 -5.96
CA PRO A 95 0.11 -7.48 -4.88
C PRO A 95 -1.04 -8.50 -4.87
N ALA A 96 -0.69 -9.78 -4.71
CA ALA A 96 -1.65 -10.89 -4.86
C ALA A 96 -2.83 -10.81 -3.88
N LEU A 97 -2.60 -10.33 -2.65
CA LEU A 97 -3.64 -10.25 -1.62
C LEU A 97 -4.53 -9.00 -1.73
N ASN A 98 -4.31 -8.14 -2.72
CA ASN A 98 -5.21 -7.02 -3.06
C ASN A 98 -5.93 -7.26 -4.40
N GLU A 99 -6.17 -8.52 -4.80
CA GLU A 99 -6.80 -8.83 -6.09
C GLU A 99 -8.18 -8.17 -6.25
N ASP A 100 -9.01 -8.24 -5.21
CA ASP A 100 -10.34 -7.61 -5.20
C ASP A 100 -10.24 -6.07 -5.28
N ASP A 101 -9.30 -5.47 -4.54
CA ASP A 101 -9.05 -4.04 -4.60
C ASP A 101 -8.61 -3.61 -5.99
N ARG A 102 -7.64 -4.33 -6.57
CA ARG A 102 -7.12 -4.06 -7.90
C ARG A 102 -8.20 -4.16 -8.96
N THR A 103 -9.06 -5.17 -8.88
CA THR A 103 -10.18 -5.35 -9.81
C THR A 103 -11.12 -4.14 -9.74
N ARG A 104 -11.51 -3.73 -8.53
CA ARG A 104 -12.35 -2.53 -8.32
C ARG A 104 -11.72 -1.24 -8.83
N LEU A 105 -10.42 -1.08 -8.62
CA LEU A 105 -9.69 0.11 -9.07
C LEU A 105 -9.54 0.14 -10.59
N SER A 106 -9.29 -1.01 -11.23
CA SER A 106 -9.18 -1.11 -12.69
C SER A 106 -10.49 -0.74 -13.40
N THR A 107 -11.64 -1.19 -12.89
CA THR A 107 -12.95 -0.84 -13.47
C THR A 107 -13.31 0.63 -13.26
N ALA A 108 -12.90 1.23 -12.13
CA ALA A 108 -13.10 2.66 -11.88
C ALA A 108 -12.25 3.56 -12.80
N VAL A 109 -11.08 3.09 -13.26
CA VAL A 109 -10.22 3.82 -14.22
C VAL A 109 -10.79 3.72 -15.65
N GLU A 110 -11.45 2.61 -15.99
CA GLU A 110 -12.03 2.38 -17.32
C GLU A 110 -13.38 3.10 -17.56
N GLU A 111 -13.99 3.70 -16.53
CA GLU A 111 -15.21 4.52 -16.66
C GLU A 111 -14.95 6.04 -16.61
N PRO A 112 -14.28 6.68 -17.60
CA PRO A 112 -14.34 8.13 -17.72
C PRO A 112 -15.66 8.53 -18.37
N LYS A 113 -16.66 8.91 -17.55
CA LYS A 113 -17.83 9.72 -17.94
C LYS A 113 -18.42 9.43 -19.33
N ALA A 114 -18.85 8.20 -19.61
CA ALA A 114 -19.78 7.96 -20.70
C ALA A 114 -21.19 8.40 -20.29
N LYS A 115 -21.43 9.72 -20.18
CA LYS A 115 -22.75 10.40 -20.22
C LYS A 115 -22.62 11.91 -19.97
N THR A 116 -21.97 12.62 -20.89
CA THR A 116 -22.34 14.02 -21.16
C THR A 116 -22.09 14.34 -22.64
N ARG A 117 -23.10 14.08 -23.47
CA ARG A 117 -23.37 14.77 -24.74
C ARG A 117 -24.83 14.47 -25.07
N ALA A 118 -25.72 15.45 -24.86
CA ALA A 118 -26.33 16.30 -25.91
C ALA A 118 -27.33 15.49 -26.75
N ALA A 119 -28.61 15.87 -26.90
CA ALA A 119 -29.22 17.20 -26.97
C ALA A 119 -30.61 17.24 -26.33
#